data_AF-A0A3M5TYI6-F1
#
_entry.id   AF-A0A3M5TYI6-F1
#
_cell.length_a   1.000
_cell.length_b   1.000
_cell.length_c   1.000
_cell.angle_alpha   90.00
_cell.angle_beta   90.00
_cell.angle_gamma   90.00
#
_symmetry.space_group_name_H-M   'P 1'
#
loop_
_entity.id
_entity.type
_entity.pdbx_description
1 polymer ?
#
loop_
_entity_poly.entity_id
_entity_poly.type
_entity_poly.pdbx_seq_one_letter_code
_entity_poly.pdbx_strand_id
1 'polypeptide(L)'
;MQAKGYHIAPFICYEVVYPEFAAGLSAQSDLLLTVSNDTWFGTSIGPLQHLQMAQMRALEAGRWMIRATNNGVTALIDPFGRITVQIPQFERGVLYGEVVPMHELTPYLHWRSWPLAIVCLLLFGWALLAARISKTV
;
A
#
# COMPACT_ATOMS: atom_id res chain seq x y z
N MET A 1 7.37 -3.67 14.38
CA MET A 1 7.46 -3.12 15.76
C MET A 1 6.27 -3.62 16.57
N GLN A 2 6.27 -3.51 17.89
CA GLN A 2 5.11 -3.86 18.73
C GLN A 2 4.64 -2.66 19.54
N ALA A 3 3.33 -2.48 19.65
CA ALA A 3 2.72 -1.49 20.52
C ALA A 3 1.37 -1.99 21.03
N LYS A 4 1.08 -1.78 22.32
CA LYS A 4 -0.17 -2.22 22.97
C LYS A 4 -0.48 -3.73 22.78
N GLY A 5 0.56 -4.56 22.59
CA GLY A 5 0.42 -6.01 22.35
C GLY A 5 0.19 -6.41 20.90
N TYR A 6 0.07 -5.46 19.97
CA TYR A 6 -0.13 -5.71 18.54
C TYR A 6 1.16 -5.49 17.75
N HIS A 7 1.32 -6.25 16.66
CA HIS A 7 2.39 -6.06 15.69
C HIS A 7 2.00 -4.96 14.71
N ILE A 8 2.94 -4.06 14.44
CA ILE A 8 2.73 -2.95 13.50
C ILE A 8 3.84 -3.02 12.46
N ALA A 9 3.47 -3.00 11.17
CA ALA A 9 4.39 -2.86 10.05
C ALA A 9 4.70 -1.37 9.83
N PRO A 10 5.93 -0.91 10.12
CA PRO A 10 6.32 0.46 9.89
C PRO A 10 6.78 0.67 8.44
N PHE A 11 6.40 1.78 7.83
CA PHE A 11 6.89 2.27 6.55
C PHE A 11 7.31 3.72 6.68
N ILE A 12 8.54 4.03 6.28
CA ILE A 12 9.07 5.38 6.33
C ILE A 12 8.95 6.01 4.94
N CYS A 13 8.24 7.12 4.88
CA CYS A 13 8.10 7.94 3.67
C CYS A 13 7.70 7.08 2.46
N TYR A 14 8.61 6.95 1.49
CA TYR A 14 8.36 6.36 0.18
C TYR A 14 8.32 4.82 0.18
N GLU A 15 8.68 4.15 1.27
CA GLU A 15 8.66 2.68 1.34
C GLU A 15 7.28 2.09 1.03
N VAL A 16 6.21 2.84 1.30
CA VAL A 16 4.83 2.44 1.06
C VAL A 16 4.49 2.24 -0.43
N VAL A 17 5.29 2.78 -1.35
CA VAL A 17 5.03 2.65 -2.80
C VAL A 17 5.55 1.33 -3.37
N TYR A 18 6.40 0.60 -2.65
CA TYR A 18 7.00 -0.65 -3.13
C TYR A 18 6.15 -1.85 -2.69
N PRO A 19 5.36 -2.45 -3.60
CA PRO A 19 4.28 -3.33 -3.18
C PRO A 19 4.76 -4.62 -2.53
N GLU A 20 5.77 -5.25 -3.12
CA GLU A 20 6.35 -6.51 -2.64
C GLU A 20 7.09 -6.34 -1.31
N PHE A 21 7.76 -5.20 -1.12
CA PHE A 21 8.40 -4.85 0.14
C PHE A 21 7.34 -4.68 1.24
N ALA A 22 6.31 -3.89 0.95
CA ALA A 22 5.23 -3.62 1.88
C ALA A 22 4.47 -4.90 2.26
N ALA A 23 4.21 -5.79 1.29
CA ALA A 23 3.54 -7.07 1.52
C ALA A 23 4.32 -7.96 2.50
N GLY A 24 5.65 -7.99 2.41
CA GLY A 24 6.51 -8.79 3.30
C GLY A 24 6.39 -8.39 4.77
N LEU A 25 6.38 -7.10 5.06
CA LEU A 25 6.17 -6.57 6.41
C LEU A 25 4.71 -6.74 6.86
N SER A 26 3.77 -6.48 5.95
CA SER A 26 2.33 -6.54 6.24
C SER A 26 1.86 -7.96 6.59
N ALA A 27 2.45 -9.01 6.02
CA ALA A 27 2.07 -10.39 6.31
C ALA A 27 2.24 -10.79 7.79
N GLN A 28 3.07 -10.07 8.56
CA GLN A 28 3.42 -10.39 9.95
C GLN A 28 2.97 -9.31 10.96
N SER A 29 1.99 -8.50 10.59
CA SER A 29 1.59 -7.32 11.36
C SER A 29 0.08 -7.26 11.54
N ASP A 30 -0.45 -6.71 12.62
CA ASP A 30 -1.90 -6.55 12.79
C ASP A 30 -2.40 -5.20 12.23
N LEU A 31 -1.50 -4.22 12.14
CA LEU A 31 -1.74 -2.85 11.66
C LEU A 31 -0.59 -2.36 10.77
N LEU A 32 -0.90 -1.42 9.90
CA LEU A 32 0.11 -0.69 9.12
C LEU A 32 0.31 0.71 9.69
N LEU A 33 1.55 1.19 9.71
CA LEU A 33 1.89 2.55 10.09
C LEU A 33 2.83 3.13 9.04
N THR A 34 2.46 4.28 8.49
CA THR A 34 3.38 5.07 7.67
C THR A 34 3.64 6.43 8.30
N VAL A 35 4.93 6.75 8.46
CA VAL A 35 5.39 8.05 8.94
C VAL A 35 6.15 8.72 7.80
N SER A 36 5.65 9.86 7.31
CA SER A 36 6.21 10.55 6.13
C SER A 36 6.46 12.04 6.38
N ASN A 37 7.33 12.61 5.56
CA ASN A 37 7.43 14.05 5.38
C ASN A 37 7.23 14.37 3.90
N ASP A 38 6.00 14.73 3.53
CA ASP A 38 5.64 15.03 2.14
C ASP A 38 5.97 16.47 1.71
N THR A 39 6.66 17.26 2.56
CA THR A 39 7.02 18.66 2.27
C THR A 39 7.77 18.81 0.95
N TRP A 40 8.57 17.81 0.58
CA TRP A 40 9.35 17.78 -0.66
C TRP A 40 8.51 17.91 -1.93
N PHE A 41 7.24 17.48 -1.88
CA PHE A 41 6.32 17.63 -3.00
C PHE A 41 5.58 18.97 -3.00
N GLY A 42 5.61 19.72 -1.89
CA GLY A 42 4.91 20.99 -1.73
C GLY A 42 3.41 20.88 -1.98
N THR A 43 2.81 21.96 -2.48
CA THR A 43 1.38 22.07 -2.82
C THR A 43 1.00 21.41 -4.16
N SER A 44 1.86 20.55 -4.68
CA SER A 44 1.59 19.81 -5.92
C SER A 44 0.65 18.61 -5.66
N ILE A 45 0.39 17.83 -6.71
CA ILE A 45 -0.41 16.59 -6.63
C ILE A 45 0.37 15.41 -6.02
N GLY A 46 1.68 15.55 -5.78
CA GLY A 46 2.55 14.47 -5.28
C GLY A 46 2.06 13.80 -4.00
N PRO A 47 1.67 14.55 -2.93
CA PRO A 47 1.16 13.94 -1.71
C PRO A 47 -0.14 13.16 -1.92
N LEU A 48 -0.97 13.57 -2.90
CA LEU A 48 -2.22 12.89 -3.23
C LEU A 48 -1.96 11.57 -3.95
N GLN A 49 -0.99 11.54 -4.88
CA GLN A 49 -0.55 10.30 -5.52
C GLN A 49 0.07 9.33 -4.50
N HIS A 50 0.90 9.86 -3.59
CA HIS A 50 1.51 9.08 -2.52
C HIS A 50 0.45 8.49 -1.57
N LEU A 51 -0.57 9.27 -1.20
CA LEU A 51 -1.71 8.81 -0.42
C LEU A 51 -2.47 7.66 -1.12
N GLN A 52 -2.72 7.79 -2.42
CA GLN A 52 -3.42 6.75 -3.18
C GLN A 52 -2.66 5.41 -3.15
N MET A 53 -1.34 5.44 -3.25
CA MET A 53 -0.51 4.23 -3.13
C MET A 53 -0.55 3.64 -1.71
N ALA A 54 -0.60 4.50 -0.68
CA ALA A 54 -0.77 4.08 0.70
C ALA A 54 -2.15 3.41 0.94
N GLN A 55 -3.22 3.94 0.34
CA GLN A 55 -4.54 3.31 0.35
C GLN A 55 -4.52 1.90 -0.25
N MET A 56 -3.80 1.74 -1.36
CA MET A 56 -3.64 0.42 -1.99
C MET A 56 -2.92 -0.58 -1.09
N ARG A 57 -1.94 -0.16 -0.27
CA ARG A 57 -1.29 -1.07 0.69
C ARG A 57 -2.27 -1.59 1.74
N ALA A 58 -3.14 -0.72 2.26
CA ALA A 58 -4.17 -1.11 3.23
C ALA A 58 -5.16 -2.12 2.62
N LEU A 59 -5.63 -1.85 1.39
CA LEU A 59 -6.50 -2.75 0.63
C LEU A 59 -5.85 -4.11 0.36
N GLU A 60 -4.62 -4.11 -0.13
CA GLU A 60 -3.90 -5.34 -0.49
C GLU A 60 -3.58 -6.19 0.74
N ALA A 61 -3.22 -5.56 1.85
CA ALA A 61 -2.93 -6.26 3.09
C ALA A 61 -4.20 -6.67 3.86
N GLY A 62 -5.35 -6.05 3.59
CA GLY A 62 -6.54 -6.22 4.40
C GLY A 62 -6.36 -5.71 5.83
N ARG A 63 -5.60 -4.61 5.99
CA ARG A 63 -5.22 -4.06 7.31
C ARG A 63 -5.51 -2.58 7.38
N TRP A 64 -5.87 -2.12 8.57
CA TRP A 64 -5.94 -0.69 8.85
C TRP A 64 -4.55 -0.06 8.71
N MET A 65 -4.50 1.13 8.09
CA MET A 65 -3.28 1.94 8.02
C MET A 65 -3.46 3.26 8.75
N ILE A 66 -2.50 3.55 9.63
CA ILE A 66 -2.30 4.85 10.26
C ILE A 66 -1.27 5.59 9.41
N ARG A 67 -1.66 6.69 8.75
CA ARG A 67 -0.75 7.56 8.01
C ARG A 67 -0.55 8.86 8.76
N ALA A 68 0.67 9.08 9.25
CA ALA A 68 1.08 10.31 9.89
C ALA A 68 2.09 11.05 9.01
N THR A 69 1.80 12.31 8.69
CA THR A 69 2.67 13.14 7.85
C THR A 69 2.94 14.49 8.49
N ASN A 70 4.11 15.08 8.24
CA ASN A 70 4.43 16.42 8.76
C ASN A 70 3.44 17.51 8.27
N ASN A 71 3.22 17.60 6.95
CA ASN A 71 2.34 18.59 6.33
C ASN A 71 1.54 18.05 5.13
N GLY A 72 1.73 16.79 4.77
CA GLY A 72 0.94 16.09 3.76
C GLY A 72 -0.42 15.64 4.30
N VAL A 73 -1.04 14.67 3.64
CA VAL A 73 -2.31 14.11 4.12
C VAL A 73 -2.06 13.11 5.24
N THR A 74 -2.49 13.49 6.45
CA THR A 74 -2.59 12.60 7.62
C THR A 74 -3.98 12.01 7.69
N ALA A 75 -4.07 10.68 7.75
CA ALA A 75 -5.33 9.96 7.61
C ALA A 75 -5.31 8.58 8.27
N LEU A 76 -6.49 8.06 8.58
CA LEU A 76 -6.73 6.64 8.85
C LEU A 76 -7.39 6.00 7.63
N ILE A 77 -6.89 4.84 7.25
CA ILE A 77 -7.34 4.10 6.07
C ILE A 77 -7.80 2.71 6.52
N ASP A 78 -9.00 2.32 6.11
CA ASP A 78 -9.58 1.02 6.45
C ASP A 78 -8.99 -0.14 5.61
N PRO A 79 -9.30 -1.41 5.95
CA PRO A 79 -8.85 -2.59 5.20
C PRO A 79 -9.34 -2.66 3.75
N PHE A 80 -10.27 -1.78 3.32
CA PHE A 80 -10.76 -1.67 1.96
C PHE A 80 -10.10 -0.50 1.20
N GLY A 81 -9.07 0.12 1.78
CA GLY A 81 -8.36 1.25 1.20
C GLY A 81 -9.13 2.57 1.26
N ARG A 82 -10.19 2.67 2.06
CA ARG A 82 -11.01 3.89 2.18
C ARG A 82 -10.48 4.78 3.30
N ILE A 83 -10.43 6.09 3.05
CA ILE A 83 -10.09 7.06 4.08
C ILE A 83 -11.30 7.21 5.00
N THR A 84 -11.12 6.92 6.29
CA THR A 84 -12.18 7.02 7.29
C THR A 84 -12.20 8.37 7.97
N VAL A 85 -11.01 8.94 8.19
CA VAL A 85 -10.81 10.29 8.72
C VAL A 85 -9.49 10.84 8.20
N GLN A 86 -9.46 12.14 7.93
CA GLN A 86 -8.26 12.87 7.50
C GLN A 86 -8.27 14.30 8.03
N ILE A 87 -7.10 14.92 8.12
CA ILE A 87 -6.95 16.36 8.40
C ILE A 87 -6.40 17.09 7.16
N PRO A 88 -6.69 18.41 7.01
CA PRO A 88 -6.17 19.21 5.91
C PRO A 88 -4.63 19.23 5.85
N GLN A 89 -4.08 19.38 4.64
CA GLN A 89 -2.65 19.58 4.43
C GLN A 89 -2.21 20.98 4.89
N PHE A 90 -0.93 21.13 5.22
CA PHE A 90 -0.30 22.41 5.60
C PHE A 90 -0.93 23.11 6.83
N GLU A 91 -1.72 22.39 7.62
CA GLU A 91 -2.29 22.87 8.87
C GLU A 91 -1.73 22.09 10.05
N ARG A 92 -1.54 22.79 11.18
CA ARG A 92 -1.17 22.13 12.43
C ARG A 92 -2.44 21.50 13.03
N GLY A 93 -2.48 20.17 13.04
CA GLY A 93 -3.63 19.43 13.58
C GLY A 93 -3.22 18.18 14.35
N VAL A 94 -4.19 17.63 15.08
CA VAL A 94 -4.11 16.30 15.68
C VAL A 94 -5.33 15.53 15.21
N LEU A 95 -5.10 14.39 14.57
CA LEU A 95 -6.16 13.50 14.13
C LEU A 95 -6.45 12.49 15.26
N TYR A 96 -7.72 12.38 15.67
CA TYR A 96 -8.21 11.33 16.55
C TYR A 96 -9.11 10.38 15.76
N GLY A 97 -9.03 9.09 16.06
CA GLY A 97 -9.86 8.07 15.44
C GLY A 97 -9.51 6.68 15.97
N GLU A 98 -10.30 5.70 15.57
CA GLU A 98 -10.13 4.30 16.00
C GLU A 98 -9.68 3.44 14.82
N VAL A 99 -8.86 2.44 15.11
CA VAL A 99 -8.42 1.42 14.15
C VAL A 99 -8.57 0.04 14.77
N VAL A 100 -8.83 -0.96 13.95
CA VAL A 100 -9.04 -2.33 14.40
C VAL A 100 -7.89 -3.21 13.93
N PRO A 101 -7.16 -3.90 14.83
CA PRO A 101 -6.14 -4.88 14.45
C PRO A 101 -6.76 -6.04 13.66
N MET A 102 -6.08 -6.46 12.58
CA MET A 102 -6.55 -7.51 11.67
C MET A 102 -5.55 -8.68 11.69
N HIS A 103 -6.02 -9.93 11.63
CA HIS A 103 -5.13 -11.11 11.79
C HIS A 103 -5.06 -11.99 10.55
N GLU A 104 -6.14 -12.07 9.76
CA GLU A 104 -6.20 -12.92 8.58
C GLU A 104 -5.32 -12.39 7.43
N LEU A 105 -4.88 -13.32 6.58
CA LEU A 105 -4.09 -13.01 5.39
C LEU A 105 -5.01 -12.89 4.17
N THR A 106 -4.78 -11.86 3.36
CA THR A 106 -5.43 -11.75 2.05
C THR A 106 -4.78 -12.70 1.03
N PRO A 107 -5.48 -13.04 -0.07
CA PRO A 107 -4.87 -13.76 -1.19
C PRO A 107 -3.56 -13.15 -1.70
N TYR A 108 -3.49 -11.81 -1.74
CA TYR A 108 -2.27 -11.11 -2.16
C TYR A 108 -1.12 -11.31 -1.17
N LEU A 109 -1.36 -11.34 0.15
CA LEU A 109 -0.30 -11.63 1.11
C LEU A 109 0.20 -13.09 1.05
N HIS A 110 -0.64 -14.03 0.58
CA HIS A 110 -0.23 -15.42 0.37
C HIS A 110 0.63 -15.60 -0.89
N TRP A 111 0.18 -15.09 -2.03
CA TRP A 111 0.79 -15.40 -3.34
C TRP A 111 1.61 -14.25 -3.91
N ARG A 112 1.49 -13.04 -3.37
CA ARG A 112 2.08 -11.82 -3.90
C ARG A 112 1.74 -11.63 -5.38
N SER A 113 2.65 -11.06 -6.17
CA SER A 113 2.49 -10.88 -7.62
C SER A 113 2.72 -12.14 -8.47
N TRP A 114 3.06 -13.29 -7.89
CA TRP A 114 3.36 -14.51 -8.65
C TRP A 114 2.26 -14.97 -9.61
N PRO A 115 0.95 -14.99 -9.23
CA PRO A 115 -0.10 -15.38 -10.16
C PRO A 115 -0.16 -14.48 -11.39
N LEU A 116 0.04 -13.16 -11.20
CA LEU A 116 0.07 -12.20 -12.29
C LEU A 116 1.30 -12.40 -13.18
N ALA A 117 2.49 -12.62 -12.58
CA ALA A 117 3.71 -12.88 -13.32
C ALA A 117 3.59 -14.12 -14.23
N ILE A 118 2.97 -15.20 -13.73
CA ILE A 118 2.70 -16.41 -14.52
C ILE A 118 1.79 -16.09 -15.70
N VAL A 119 0.69 -15.36 -15.49
CA VAL A 119 -0.22 -14.95 -16.57
C VAL A 119 0.52 -14.11 -17.62
N CYS A 120 1.33 -13.14 -17.20
CA CYS A 120 2.13 -12.32 -18.12
C CYS A 120 3.12 -13.17 -18.94
N LEU A 121 3.80 -14.14 -18.32
CA LEU A 121 4.73 -15.04 -19.01
C LEU A 121 4.02 -15.94 -20.04
N LEU A 122 2.85 -16.46 -19.71
CA LEU A 122 2.05 -17.29 -20.62
C LEU A 122 1.57 -16.48 -21.84
N LEU A 123 1.05 -15.27 -21.61
CA LEU A 123 0.62 -14.37 -22.68
C LEU A 123 1.79 -13.96 -23.58
N PHE A 124 2.94 -13.66 -22.98
CA PHE A 124 4.15 -13.32 -23.73
C PHE A 124 4.66 -14.51 -24.57
N GLY A 125 4.69 -15.71 -23.99
CA GLY A 125 5.03 -16.94 -24.69
C GLY A 125 4.08 -17.24 -25.86
N TRP A 126 2.78 -17.06 -25.65
CA TRP A 126 1.77 -17.20 -26.70
C TRP A 126 1.99 -16.21 -27.85
N ALA A 127 2.22 -14.93 -27.53
CA ALA A 127 2.48 -13.90 -28.53
C ALA A 127 3.72 -14.23 -29.39
N LEU A 128 4.79 -14.74 -28.77
CA LEU A 128 5.99 -15.18 -29.50
C LEU A 128 5.73 -16.37 -30.42
N LEU A 129 4.94 -17.35 -29.98
CA LEU A 129 4.57 -18.51 -30.79
C LEU A 129 3.69 -18.10 -31.97
N ALA A 130 2.67 -17.27 -31.73
CA ALA A 130 1.79 -16.76 -32.78
C ALA A 130 2.56 -15.94 -33.83
N ALA A 131 3.49 -15.09 -33.39
CA ALA A 131 4.34 -14.31 -34.30
C ALA A 131 5.29 -15.17 -35.15
N ARG A 132 5.72 -16.34 -34.63
CA ARG A 132 6.53 -17.29 -35.41
C ARG A 132 5.69 -18.00 -36.47
N ILE A 133 4.50 -18.47 -36.11
CA ILE A 133 3.60 -19.18 -37.04
C ILE A 133 3.19 -18.26 -38.21
N SER A 134 2.89 -16.99 -37.92
CA SER A 134 2.54 -15.99 -38.95
C SER A 134 3.68 -15.64 -39.92
N LYS A 135 4.94 -15.94 -39.59
CA LYS A 135 6.09 -15.71 -40.48
C LYS A 135 6.45 -16.93 -41.33
N THR A 136 5.92 -18.10 -40.98
CA THR A 136 6.21 -19.38 -41.67
C THR A 136 5.12 -19.78 -42.67
N VAL A 137 3.98 -19.08 -42.69
CA VAL A 137 2.90 -19.17 -43.68
C VAL A 137 3.01 -17.97 -44.60
#